data_AF-A0A268HAK0-F1
#
_entry.id   AF-A0A268HAK0-F1
#
_cell.length_a   1.000
_cell.length_b   1.000
_cell.length_c   1.000
_cell.angle_alpha   90.00
_cell.angle_beta   90.00
_cell.angle_gamma   90.00
#
_symmetry.space_group_name_H-M   'P 1'
#
loop_
_entity.id
_entity.type
_entity.pdbx_description
1 polymer ?
#
loop_
_entity_poly.entity_id
_entity_poly.type
_entity_poly.pdbx_seq_one_letter_code
_entity_poly.pdbx_strand_id
1 'polypeptide(L)'
;MLILRRTANYTVCAIHLGILTFWLAAWEQLFTMTGLVIWGGSALLGALFFMIRRRQSENMLDSSDRLLAISTVFIVVLALVSVLIEYTVASMP
;
A
#
# COMPACT_ATOMS: atom_id res chain seq x y z
N MET A 1 -20.38 10.18 -9.15
CA MET A 1 -19.69 9.28 -8.18
C MET A 1 -18.56 8.44 -8.77
N LEU A 2 -18.67 7.91 -10.00
CA LEU A 2 -17.63 7.06 -10.62
C LEU A 2 -16.26 7.74 -10.77
N ILE A 3 -16.23 9.03 -11.15
CA ILE A 3 -15.00 9.81 -11.29
C ILE A 3 -14.29 9.98 -9.94
N LEU A 4 -15.02 10.38 -8.90
CA LEU A 4 -14.50 10.54 -7.53
C LEU A 4 -13.86 9.25 -7.00
N ARG A 5 -14.48 8.10 -7.29
CA ARG A 5 -13.93 6.80 -6.92
C ARG A 5 -12.62 6.51 -7.64
N ARG A 6 -12.58 6.70 -8.96
CA ARG A 6 -11.36 6.48 -9.74
C ARG A 6 -10.23 7.37 -9.27
N THR A 7 -10.51 8.66 -9.04
CA THR A 7 -9.52 9.59 -8.50
C THR A 7 -9.01 9.14 -7.13
N ALA A 8 -9.89 8.72 -6.21
CA ALA A 8 -9.46 8.22 -4.91
C ALA A 8 -8.55 6.99 -5.02
N ASN A 9 -8.91 6.02 -5.86
CA ASN A 9 -8.08 4.83 -6.11
C ASN A 9 -6.71 5.22 -6.67
N TYR A 10 -6.66 6.12 -7.65
CA TYR A 10 -5.39 6.59 -8.23
C TYR A 10 -4.54 7.37 -7.23
N THR A 11 -5.15 8.18 -6.36
CA THR A 11 -4.43 8.89 -5.28
C THR A 11 -3.76 7.92 -4.33
N VAL A 12 -4.47 6.88 -3.89
CA VAL A 12 -3.89 5.86 -3.00
C VAL A 12 -2.78 5.08 -3.72
N CYS A 13 -2.98 4.71 -4.99
CA CYS A 13 -1.93 4.09 -5.79
C CYS A 13 -0.68 4.99 -5.95
N ALA A 14 -0.84 6.30 -6.11
CA ALA A 14 0.28 7.24 -6.17
C ALA A 14 1.06 7.28 -4.84
N ILE A 15 0.36 7.22 -3.70
CA ILE A 15 1.01 7.09 -2.38
C ILE A 15 1.79 5.77 -2.30
N HIS A 16 1.22 4.66 -2.76
CA HIS A 16 1.92 3.36 -2.78
C HIS A 16 3.19 3.39 -3.64
N LEU A 17 3.16 4.07 -4.79
CA LEU A 17 4.35 4.30 -5.61
C LEU A 17 5.37 5.17 -4.87
N GLY A 18 4.93 6.21 -4.16
CA GLY A 18 5.80 7.01 -3.31
C GLY A 18 6.51 6.18 -2.24
N ILE A 19 5.76 5.33 -1.53
CA ILE A 19 6.33 4.40 -0.54
C ILE A 19 7.35 3.47 -1.20
N LEU A 20 7.05 2.90 -2.36
CA LEU A 20 8.00 2.06 -3.10
C LEU A 20 9.29 2.82 -3.46
N THR A 21 9.18 4.07 -3.92
CA THR A 21 10.36 4.88 -4.24
C THR A 21 11.20 5.18 -3.00
N PHE A 22 10.57 5.49 -1.88
CA PHE A 22 11.25 5.67 -0.59
C PHE A 22 11.89 4.37 -0.11
N TRP A 23 11.21 3.23 -0.29
CA TRP A 23 11.74 1.93 0.06
C TRP A 23 13.00 1.59 -0.74
N LEU A 24 13.01 1.86 -2.05
CA LEU A 24 14.18 1.61 -2.90
C LEU A 24 15.38 2.52 -2.56
N ALA A 25 15.13 3.76 -2.15
CA ALA A 25 16.18 4.75 -1.92
C ALA A 25 16.66 4.84 -0.46
N ALA A 26 15.75 4.67 0.50
CA ALA A 26 15.97 4.96 1.92
C ALA A 26 14.99 4.17 2.81
N TRP A 27 14.92 2.85 2.66
CA TRP A 27 13.97 2.00 3.40
C TRP A 27 14.04 2.16 4.92
N GLU A 28 15.21 2.45 5.49
CA GLU A 28 15.38 2.72 6.93
C GLU A 28 14.47 3.86 7.43
N GLN A 29 14.21 4.88 6.59
CA GLN A 29 13.31 5.99 6.96
C GLN A 29 11.86 5.53 7.11
N LEU A 30 11.46 4.45 6.44
CA LEU A 30 10.13 3.84 6.60
C LEU A 30 9.97 3.11 7.93
N PHE A 31 11.06 2.72 8.60
CA PHE A 31 11.05 2.10 9.94
C PHE A 31 11.06 3.10 11.09
N THR A 32 10.94 4.40 10.79
CA THR A 32 10.63 5.41 11.81
C THR A 32 9.16 5.35 12.21
N MET A 33 8.80 5.88 13.39
CA MET A 33 7.39 5.98 13.81
C MET A 33 6.53 6.66 12.73
N THR A 34 7.01 7.76 12.15
CA THR A 34 6.31 8.48 11.08
C THR A 34 6.20 7.64 9.81
N GLY A 35 7.28 6.96 9.41
CA GLY A 35 7.29 6.08 8.24
C GLY A 35 6.30 4.93 8.36
N LEU A 36 6.26 4.27 9.51
CA LEU A 36 5.34 3.17 9.82
C LEU A 36 3.88 3.64 9.82
N VAL A 37 3.60 4.83 10.37
CA VAL A 37 2.25 5.41 10.33
C VAL A 37 1.80 5.70 8.90
N ILE A 38 2.68 6.28 8.07
CA ILE A 38 2.37 6.57 6.66
C ILE A 38 2.13 5.27 5.88
N TRP A 39 3.03 4.30 6.02
CA TRP A 39 2.98 3.05 5.28
C TRP A 39 1.84 2.14 5.74
N GLY A 40 1.71 1.93 7.05
CA GLY A 40 0.60 1.15 7.62
C GLY A 40 -0.74 1.83 7.36
N GLY A 41 -0.80 3.16 7.49
CA GLY A 41 -1.98 3.96 7.18
C GLY A 41 -2.41 3.81 5.72
N SER A 42 -1.49 3.89 4.76
CA SER A 42 -1.82 3.73 3.34
C SER A 42 -2.32 2.31 3.03
N ALA A 43 -1.70 1.28 3.62
CA ALA A 43 -2.14 -0.10 3.45
C ALA A 43 -3.55 -0.32 3.99
N LEU A 44 -3.86 0.22 5.17
CA LEU A 44 -5.21 0.18 5.76
C LEU A 44 -6.23 0.92 4.89
N LEU A 45 -5.88 2.11 4.38
CA LEU A 45 -6.73 2.89 3.48
C LEU A 45 -7.03 2.13 2.18
N GLY A 46 -6.01 1.55 1.54
CA GLY A 46 -6.17 0.75 0.34
C GLY A 46 -7.09 -0.46 0.55
N ALA A 47 -6.90 -1.17 1.67
CA ALA A 47 -7.74 -2.32 2.03
C ALA A 47 -9.18 -1.90 2.34
N LEU A 48 -9.36 -0.79 3.07
CA LEU A 48 -10.68 -0.26 3.41
C LEU A 48 -11.47 0.15 2.16
N PHE A 49 -10.84 0.90 1.24
CA PHE A 49 -11.47 1.31 -0.01
C PHE A 49 -11.84 0.11 -0.87
N PHE A 50 -10.98 -0.90 -0.94
CA PHE A 50 -11.29 -2.15 -1.64
C PHE A 50 -12.49 -2.88 -1.01
N MET A 51 -12.54 -3.02 0.32
CA MET A 51 -13.64 -3.69 1.03
C MET A 51 -14.97 -2.96 0.88
N ILE A 52 -14.99 -1.63 1.06
CA ILE A 52 -16.18 -0.81 0.85
C ILE A 52 -16.68 -1.00 -0.57
N ARG A 53 -15.77 -1.00 -1.55
CA ARG A 53 -16.16 -1.14 -2.95
C ARG A 53 -16.73 -2.51 -3.27
N ARG A 54 -16.11 -3.57 -2.75
CA ARG A 54 -16.59 -4.95 -2.91
C ARG A 54 -17.99 -5.14 -2.32
N ARG A 55 -18.34 -4.42 -1.25
CA ARG A 55 -19.70 -4.45 -0.68
C ARG A 55 -20.73 -3.64 -1.48
N GLN A 56 -20.33 -2.53 -2.07
CA GLN A 56 -21.24 -1.64 -2.81
C GLN A 56 -21.54 -2.10 -4.25
N SER A 57 -20.78 -3.06 -4.79
CA SER A 57 -20.87 -3.46 -6.19
C SER A 57 -21.09 -4.97 -6.29
N GLU A 58 -22.33 -5.39 -6.55
CA GLU A 58 -22.61 -6.77 -7.01
C GLU A 58 -22.03 -7.03 -8.41
N ASN A 59 -21.80 -5.96 -9.19
CA ASN A 59 -21.15 -6.02 -10.49
C ASN A 59 -19.62 -6.11 -10.39
N MET A 60 -19.02 -6.65 -11.47
CA MET A 60 -17.57 -6.81 -11.68
C MET A 60 -16.76 -5.56 -11.30
N LEU A 61 -15.69 -5.76 -10.51
CA LEU A 61 -14.73 -4.71 -10.14
C LEU A 61 -14.13 -4.05 -11.38
N ASP A 62 -14.06 -2.72 -11.38
CA ASP A 62 -13.45 -1.94 -12.47
C ASP A 62 -11.91 -2.03 -12.38
N SER A 63 -11.22 -1.72 -13.47
CA SER A 63 -9.76 -1.78 -13.56
C SER A 63 -9.07 -0.96 -12.46
N SER A 64 -9.66 0.18 -12.07
CA SER A 64 -9.12 1.02 -10.99
C SER A 64 -9.17 0.34 -9.61
N ASP A 65 -10.18 -0.47 -9.30
CA ASP A 65 -10.21 -1.18 -8.01
C ASP A 65 -9.24 -2.36 -8.02
N ARG A 66 -9.12 -3.05 -9.16
CA ARG A 66 -8.14 -4.13 -9.32
C ARG A 66 -6.72 -3.60 -9.12
N LEU A 67 -6.43 -2.43 -9.71
CA LEU A 67 -5.15 -1.76 -9.52
C LEU A 67 -4.91 -1.39 -8.06
N LEU A 68 -5.92 -0.83 -7.38
CA LEU A 68 -5.83 -0.53 -5.95
C LEU A 68 -5.57 -1.80 -5.12
N ALA A 69 -6.26 -2.90 -5.41
CA ALA A 69 -6.08 -4.16 -4.70
C ALA A 69 -4.66 -4.71 -4.90
N ILE A 70 -4.17 -4.73 -6.14
CA ILE A 70 -2.82 -5.20 -6.46
C ILE A 70 -1.77 -4.32 -5.77
N SER A 71 -1.90 -2.99 -5.84
CA SER A 71 -0.93 -2.10 -5.19
C SER A 71 -0.95 -2.23 -3.67
N THR A 72 -2.13 -2.44 -3.07
CA THR A 72 -2.29 -2.67 -1.63
C THR A 72 -1.67 -4.00 -1.20
N VAL A 73 -1.86 -5.07 -1.99
CA VAL A 73 -1.20 -6.36 -1.70
C VAL A 73 0.32 -6.20 -1.83
N PHE A 74 0.78 -5.50 -2.87
CA PHE A 74 2.20 -5.29 -3.11
C PHE A 74 2.90 -4.58 -1.95
N ILE A 75 2.36 -3.49 -1.43
CA ILE A 75 2.97 -2.78 -0.28
C ILE A 75 2.92 -3.58 1.03
N VAL A 76 1.94 -4.48 1.20
CA VAL A 76 1.91 -5.40 2.35
C VAL A 76 3.01 -6.46 2.20
N VAL A 77 3.18 -7.01 1.00
CA VAL A 77 4.30 -7.92 0.70
C VAL A 77 5.63 -7.20 0.91
N LEU A 78 5.74 -5.95 0.48
CA LEU A 78 6.93 -5.13 0.70
C LEU A 78 7.26 -4.97 2.19
N ALA A 79 6.24 -4.82 3.05
CA ALA A 79 6.45 -4.79 4.50
C ALA A 79 6.99 -6.12 5.04
N LEU A 80 6.45 -7.26 4.57
CA LEU A 80 6.97 -8.58 4.93
C LEU A 80 8.43 -8.78 4.51
N VAL A 81 8.77 -8.38 3.28
CA VAL A 81 10.15 -8.41 2.78
C VAL A 81 11.06 -7.54 3.65
N SER A 82 10.56 -6.40 4.10
CA SER A 82 11.35 -5.47 4.94
C SER A 82 11.64 -6.04 6.31
N VAL A 83 10.67 -6.70 6.94
CA VAL A 83 10.88 -7.42 8.20
C VAL A 83 11.93 -8.52 8.03
N LEU A 84 11.92 -9.22 6.89
CA LEU A 84 12.92 -10.24 6.59
C LEU A 84 14.32 -9.62 6.41
N ILE A 85 14.43 -8.50 5.70
CA ILE A 85 15.70 -7.76 5.55
C ILE A 85 16.23 -7.34 6.92
N GLU A 86 15.41 -6.67 7.73
CA GLU A 86 15.78 -6.20 9.07
C GLU A 86 16.30 -7.36 9.93
N TYR A 87 15.58 -8.49 9.94
CA TYR A 87 16.01 -9.68 10.67
C TYR A 87 17.36 -10.21 10.17
N THR A 88 17.56 -10.28 8.84
CA THR A 88 18.83 -10.75 8.28
C THR A 88 19.99 -9.81 8.58
N VAL A 89 19.78 -8.49 8.51
CA VAL A 89 20.80 -7.48 8.84
C VAL A 89 21.14 -7.51 10.32
N ALA A 90 20.14 -7.58 11.21
CA ALA A 90 20.35 -7.67 12.65
C ALA A 90 21.07 -8.96 13.09
N SER A 91 21.03 -10.01 12.26
CA SER A 91 21.75 -11.27 12.49
C SER A 91 23.20 -11.27 12.02
N MET A 92 23.63 -10.24 11.28
CA MET A 92 25.03 -10.07 10.90
C MET A 92 25.82 -9.52 12.11
N PRO A 93 26.95 -10.15 12.49
CA PRO A 93 27.80 -9.71 13.59
C PRO A 93 28.59 -8.43 13.28
#